data_AF-A0A925TVK1-F1
#
_entry.id   AF-A0A925TVK1-F1
#
_cell.length_a   1.000
_cell.length_b   1.000
_cell.length_c   1.000
_cell.angle_alpha   90.00
_cell.angle_beta   90.00
_cell.angle_gamma   90.00
#
_symmetry.space_group_name_H-M   'P 1'
#
loop_
_entity.id
_entity.type
_entity.pdbx_description
1 polymer ?
#
loop_
_entity_poly.entity_id
_entity_poly.type
_entity_poly.pdbx_seq_one_letter_code
_entity_poly.pdbx_strand_id
1 'polypeptide(L)'
;MKKIHIKNFLRGQFIFAVFVIIFMMQTSCSSSQNNSLDGKTFSIQTMEKDKQETAVAETCLFEAGFFDNIDCHQYGFSKGKYKADRAGEDLINFEATMESEKEGKMIWKGEVDHGKLKGEMVWKKEGQADVAFTFSGTIK
;
A
#
# COMPACT_ATOMS: atom_id res chain seq x y z
N MET A 1 -27.96 -68.23 -30.93
CA MET A 1 -28.21 -66.77 -30.96
C MET A 1 -28.08 -66.20 -29.55
N LYS A 2 -27.06 -65.38 -29.27
CA LYS A 2 -26.91 -64.61 -28.02
C LYS A 2 -26.76 -63.13 -28.40
N LYS A 3 -27.80 -62.33 -28.21
CA LYS A 3 -27.75 -60.85 -28.29
C LYS A 3 -27.69 -60.33 -26.86
N ILE A 4 -26.50 -60.06 -26.34
CA ILE A 4 -26.31 -59.46 -25.01
C ILE A 4 -25.59 -58.12 -25.19
N HIS A 5 -26.34 -57.06 -24.88
CA HIS A 5 -25.95 -55.76 -24.33
C HIS A 5 -24.68 -55.05 -24.84
N ILE A 6 -24.79 -54.37 -25.99
CA ILE A 6 -23.84 -53.30 -26.41
C ILE A 6 -24.30 -51.90 -25.95
N LYS A 7 -25.55 -51.73 -25.49
CA LYS A 7 -26.14 -50.40 -25.24
C LYS A 7 -25.71 -49.69 -23.94
N ASN A 8 -25.00 -50.36 -23.04
CA ASN A 8 -24.67 -49.80 -21.71
C ASN A 8 -23.23 -49.28 -21.61
N PHE A 9 -22.35 -49.59 -22.57
CA PHE A 9 -20.95 -49.16 -22.54
C PHE A 9 -20.79 -47.68 -22.96
N LEU A 10 -21.64 -47.19 -23.87
CA LEU A 10 -21.55 -45.82 -24.41
C LEU A 10 -22.20 -44.73 -23.53
N ARG A 11 -22.99 -45.11 -22.51
CA ARG A 11 -23.70 -44.16 -21.63
C ARG A 11 -22.89 -43.75 -20.39
N GLY A 12 -21.97 -44.59 -19.92
CA GLY A 12 -21.11 -44.29 -18.78
C GLY A 12 -19.91 -43.40 -19.12
N GLN A 13 -19.44 -43.44 -20.36
CA GLN A 13 -18.22 -42.73 -20.78
C GLN A 13 -18.46 -41.25 -21.10
N PHE A 14 -19.69 -40.88 -21.49
CA PHE A 14 -20.07 -39.48 -21.76
C PHE A 14 -20.35 -38.67 -20.48
N ILE A 15 -20.86 -39.29 -19.42
CA ILE A 15 -21.18 -38.59 -18.16
C ILE A 15 -19.89 -38.25 -17.39
N PHE A 16 -18.86 -39.11 -17.47
CA PHE A 16 -17.59 -38.89 -16.78
C PHE A 16 -16.75 -37.76 -17.41
N ALA A 17 -16.82 -37.59 -18.74
CA ALA A 17 -16.08 -36.53 -19.43
C ALA A 17 -16.64 -35.11 -19.17
N VAL A 18 -17.94 -34.97 -18.93
CA VAL A 18 -18.58 -33.67 -18.65
C VAL A 18 -18.25 -33.17 -17.23
N PHE A 19 -18.06 -34.07 -16.26
CA PHE A 19 -17.67 -33.70 -14.89
C PHE A 19 -16.20 -33.25 -14.77
N VAL A 20 -15.29 -33.79 -15.58
CA VAL A 20 -13.87 -33.40 -15.57
C VAL A 20 -13.65 -32.01 -16.18
N ILE A 21 -14.46 -31.60 -17.15
CA ILE A 21 -14.34 -30.28 -17.80
C ILE A 21 -14.91 -29.15 -16.91
N ILE A 22 -15.95 -29.41 -16.12
CA ILE A 22 -16.53 -28.43 -15.18
C ILE A 22 -15.59 -28.17 -13.98
N PHE A 23 -14.75 -29.15 -13.61
CA PHE A 23 -13.80 -28.99 -12.50
C PHE A 23 -12.55 -28.14 -12.86
N MET A 24 -12.27 -27.91 -14.15
CA MET A 24 -11.11 -27.10 -14.59
C MET A 24 -11.41 -25.60 -14.74
N MET A 25 -12.65 -25.15 -14.51
CA MET A 25 -13.04 -23.73 -14.63
C MET A 25 -13.00 -22.95 -13.31
N GLN A 26 -12.52 -23.55 -12.22
CA GLN A 26 -12.54 -22.95 -10.89
C GLN A 26 -11.10 -22.74 -10.42
N THR A 27 -10.57 -21.51 -10.60
CA THR A 27 -9.65 -20.80 -9.67
C THR A 27 -8.73 -19.81 -10.40
N SER A 28 -9.30 -18.90 -11.19
CA SER A 28 -8.65 -17.61 -11.38
C SER A 28 -9.04 -16.71 -10.21
N CYS A 29 -8.42 -16.92 -9.05
CA CYS A 29 -8.43 -15.89 -8.01
C CYS A 29 -7.58 -14.74 -8.56
N SER A 30 -8.21 -13.73 -9.16
CA SER A 30 -7.55 -12.46 -9.38
C SER A 30 -7.38 -11.84 -8.00
N SER A 31 -6.23 -12.07 -7.36
CA SER A 31 -5.85 -11.26 -6.21
C SER A 31 -5.73 -9.84 -6.73
N SER A 32 -6.73 -9.01 -6.43
CA SER A 32 -6.55 -7.56 -6.52
C SER A 32 -5.42 -7.23 -5.56
N GLN A 33 -4.20 -7.10 -6.08
CA GLN A 33 -3.04 -6.72 -5.30
C GLN A 33 -3.29 -5.30 -4.83
N ASN A 34 -3.83 -5.17 -3.62
CA ASN A 34 -4.16 -3.88 -3.04
C ASN A 34 -2.85 -3.14 -2.72
N ASN A 35 -2.46 -2.23 -3.61
CA ASN A 35 -1.35 -1.30 -3.42
C ASN A 35 -1.76 -0.06 -2.60
N SER A 36 -3.03 0.03 -2.18
CA SER A 36 -3.51 1.13 -1.36
C SER A 36 -2.97 1.02 0.06
N LEU A 37 -2.60 2.17 0.59
CA LEU A 37 -2.29 2.34 2.01
C LEU A 37 -3.52 2.85 2.77
N ASP A 38 -4.66 3.09 2.11
CA ASP A 38 -5.87 3.63 2.74
C ASP A 38 -6.32 2.80 3.95
N GLY A 39 -6.75 3.51 5.00
CA GLY A 39 -7.15 2.96 6.29
C GLY A 39 -5.98 2.62 7.22
N LYS A 40 -4.73 2.85 6.79
CA LYS A 40 -3.55 2.62 7.64
C LYS A 40 -3.18 3.90 8.40
N THR A 41 -2.86 3.72 9.67
CA THR A 41 -2.34 4.75 10.56
C THR A 41 -1.02 4.29 11.14
N PHE A 42 -0.01 5.15 11.17
CA PHE A 42 1.32 4.85 11.68
C PHE A 42 1.69 5.82 12.80
N SER A 43 2.31 5.29 13.85
CA SER A 43 3.11 6.08 14.79
C SER A 43 4.53 6.16 14.25
N ILE A 44 5.03 7.35 13.95
CA ILE A 44 6.39 7.54 13.45
C ILE A 44 7.22 8.40 14.40
N GLN A 45 8.54 8.27 14.29
CA GLN A 45 9.50 9.27 14.72
C GLN A 45 10.09 9.92 13.48
N THR A 46 10.09 11.25 13.44
CA THR A 46 10.71 12.08 12.40
C THR A 46 11.86 12.85 13.02
N MET A 47 13.00 12.94 12.34
CA MET A 47 14.17 13.70 12.79
C MET A 47 14.85 14.37 11.61
N GLU A 48 15.48 15.52 11.81
CA GLU A 48 16.40 16.07 10.82
C GLU A 48 17.49 15.04 10.52
N LYS A 49 17.87 14.93 9.24
CA LYS A 49 18.81 13.93 8.76
C LYS A 49 20.11 14.02 9.57
N ASP A 50 20.51 12.87 10.13
CA ASP A 50 21.72 12.68 10.94
C ASP A 50 21.74 13.46 12.28
N LYS A 51 20.57 13.94 12.77
CA LYS A 51 20.42 14.67 14.03
C LYS A 51 19.40 14.02 14.96
N GLN A 52 19.80 12.93 15.61
CA GLN A 52 18.93 12.11 16.46
C GLN A 52 18.24 12.90 17.58
N GLU A 53 18.89 13.95 18.09
CA GLU A 53 18.36 14.85 19.12
C GLU A 53 17.12 15.65 18.70
N THR A 54 16.83 15.71 17.40
CA THR A 54 15.66 16.39 16.83
C THR A 54 14.45 15.47 16.66
N ALA A 55 14.54 14.21 17.13
CA ALA A 55 13.48 13.22 16.96
C ALA A 55 12.18 13.65 17.66
N VAL A 56 11.09 13.68 16.89
CA VAL A 56 9.74 13.97 17.36
C VAL A 56 8.79 12.85 16.97
N ALA A 57 7.86 12.52 17.86
CA ALA A 57 6.82 11.52 17.58
C ALA A 57 5.65 12.17 16.85
N GLU A 58 5.16 11.53 15.78
CA GLU A 58 4.09 12.03 14.93
C GLU A 58 3.15 10.90 14.48
N THR A 59 1.98 11.27 13.96
CA THR A 59 0.98 10.34 13.42
C THR A 59 0.76 10.58 11.93
N CYS A 60 1.03 9.55 11.13
CA CYS A 60 0.71 9.52 9.71
C CYS A 60 -0.56 8.71 9.45
N LEU A 61 -1.45 9.24 8.60
CA LEU A 61 -2.70 8.62 8.17
C LEU A 61 -2.74 8.53 6.65
N PHE A 62 -3.17 7.38 6.14
CA PHE A 62 -3.54 7.19 4.75
C PHE A 62 -5.05 6.96 4.66
N GLU A 63 -5.77 7.84 3.95
CA GLU A 63 -7.22 7.74 3.82
C GLU A 63 -7.72 8.32 2.50
N ALA A 64 -8.56 7.56 1.79
CA ALA A 64 -9.20 7.96 0.53
C ALA A 64 -8.23 8.52 -0.52
N GLY A 65 -7.04 7.92 -0.66
CA GLY A 65 -5.99 8.37 -1.58
C GLY A 65 -5.17 9.57 -1.10
N PHE A 66 -5.31 9.98 0.16
CA PHE A 66 -4.54 11.06 0.77
C PHE A 66 -3.63 10.54 1.88
N PHE A 67 -2.43 11.11 1.95
CA PHE A 67 -1.49 11.02 3.05
C PHE A 67 -1.60 12.27 3.90
N ASP A 68 -1.64 12.10 5.21
CA ASP A 68 -1.70 13.19 6.17
C ASP A 68 -0.73 12.95 7.33
N ASN A 69 -0.03 13.99 7.75
CA ASN A 69 0.70 14.02 9.02
C ASN A 69 -0.04 15.00 9.93
N ILE A 70 -0.83 14.45 10.85
CA ILE A 70 -1.81 15.21 11.65
C ILE A 70 -1.10 16.27 12.52
N ASP A 71 0.09 15.93 13.03
CA ASP A 71 0.87 16.83 13.87
C ASP A 71 1.41 18.04 13.09
N CYS A 72 1.50 17.97 11.76
CA CYS A 72 1.91 19.09 10.91
C CYS A 72 0.80 20.12 10.66
N HIS A 73 -0.46 19.85 11.04
CA HIS A 73 -1.58 20.80 10.86
C HIS A 73 -1.37 22.09 11.66
N GLN A 74 -0.66 22.02 12.79
CA GLN A 74 -0.32 23.21 13.59
C GLN A 74 0.53 24.24 12.81
N TYR A 75 1.22 23.80 11.77
CA TYR A 75 2.03 24.61 10.86
C TYR A 75 1.28 24.97 9.56
N GLY A 76 -0.01 24.66 9.49
CA GLY A 76 -0.87 24.95 8.34
C GLY A 76 -0.68 24.02 7.15
N PHE A 77 0.00 22.88 7.31
CA PHE A 77 0.06 21.88 6.26
C PHE A 77 -1.28 21.14 6.15
N SER A 78 -1.78 20.98 4.93
CA SER A 78 -2.90 20.11 4.62
C SER A 78 -2.44 18.76 4.08
N LYS A 79 -3.31 17.74 4.19
CA LYS A 79 -3.11 16.43 3.55
C LYS A 79 -2.78 16.53 2.07
N GLY A 80 -1.96 15.60 1.59
CA GLY A 80 -1.49 15.50 0.21
C GLY A 80 -2.03 14.26 -0.49
N LYS A 81 -2.26 14.30 -1.80
CA LYS A 81 -2.49 13.05 -2.55
C LYS A 81 -1.24 12.19 -2.48
N TYR A 82 -1.40 10.90 -2.22
CA TYR A 82 -0.29 9.95 -2.33
C TYR A 82 -0.41 9.09 -3.58
N LYS A 83 0.75 8.62 -4.03
CA LYS A 83 0.87 7.51 -4.98
C LYS A 83 1.51 6.35 -4.23
N ALA A 84 1.08 5.13 -4.54
CA ALA A 84 1.66 3.93 -3.98
C ALA A 84 1.88 2.87 -5.06
N ASP A 85 3.08 2.32 -5.06
CA ASP A 85 3.54 1.32 -6.01
C ASP A 85 3.99 0.09 -5.24
N ARG A 86 3.43 -1.07 -5.59
CA ARG A 86 3.83 -2.32 -4.97
C ARG A 86 5.19 -2.75 -5.50
N ALA A 87 6.15 -2.95 -4.61
CA ALA A 87 7.52 -3.34 -4.93
C ALA A 87 7.88 -4.78 -4.46
N GLY A 88 6.98 -5.43 -3.73
CA GLY A 88 7.07 -6.82 -3.30
C GLY A 88 5.75 -7.33 -2.73
N GLU A 89 5.73 -8.56 -2.21
CA GLU A 89 4.51 -9.14 -1.63
C GLU A 89 3.96 -8.26 -0.50
N ASP A 90 4.81 -7.85 0.44
CA ASP A 90 4.43 -6.98 1.57
C ASP A 90 5.11 -5.59 1.54
N LEU A 91 5.82 -5.29 0.45
CA LEU A 91 6.55 -4.03 0.27
C LEU A 91 5.79 -3.09 -0.66
N ILE A 92 5.43 -1.91 -0.14
CA ILE A 92 4.78 -0.82 -0.88
C ILE A 92 5.62 0.45 -0.75
N ASN A 93 6.02 1.03 -1.87
CA ASN A 93 6.62 2.36 -1.91
C ASN A 93 5.54 3.41 -2.06
N PHE A 94 5.70 4.59 -1.45
CA PHE A 94 4.79 5.70 -1.64
C PHE A 94 5.51 7.03 -1.76
N GLU A 95 4.84 7.98 -2.42
CA GLU A 95 5.22 9.38 -2.47
C GLU A 95 4.00 10.25 -2.19
N ALA A 96 4.19 11.33 -1.42
CA ALA A 96 3.15 12.32 -1.15
C ALA A 96 3.75 13.73 -1.05
N THR A 97 2.92 14.75 -1.24
CA THR A 97 3.32 16.15 -1.02
C THR A 97 2.25 16.87 -0.22
N MET A 98 2.63 17.40 0.94
CA MET A 98 1.80 18.26 1.78
C MET A 98 2.21 19.71 1.56
N GLU A 99 1.24 20.63 1.56
CA GLU A 99 1.45 22.05 1.29
C GLU A 99 0.88 22.92 2.40
N SER A 100 1.56 24.03 2.68
CA SER A 100 1.17 25.10 3.60
C SER A 100 1.45 26.44 2.92
N GLU A 101 0.48 27.35 2.95
CA GLU A 101 0.65 28.69 2.37
C GLU A 101 1.81 29.47 3.02
N LYS A 102 2.08 29.20 4.30
CA LYS A 102 3.10 29.91 5.09
C LYS A 102 4.41 29.15 5.19
N GLU A 103 4.32 27.83 5.22
CA GLU A 103 5.47 26.96 5.49
C GLU A 103 5.98 26.23 4.24
N GLY A 104 5.40 26.45 3.06
CA GLY A 104 5.86 25.86 1.81
C GLY A 104 5.38 24.42 1.64
N LYS A 105 6.27 23.47 1.36
CA LYS A 105 5.90 22.08 1.04
C LYS A 105 6.77 21.04 1.70
N MET A 106 6.17 19.92 2.08
CA MET A 106 6.86 18.72 2.54
C MET A 106 6.67 17.61 1.51
N ILE A 107 7.78 17.12 0.97
CA ILE A 107 7.80 16.03 -0.02
C ILE A 107 8.21 14.76 0.71
N TRP A 108 7.28 13.82 0.81
CA TRP A 108 7.46 12.56 1.52
C TRP A 108 7.72 11.43 0.53
N LYS A 109 8.73 10.61 0.81
CA LYS A 109 8.99 9.36 0.12
C LYS A 109 9.25 8.28 1.15
N GLY A 110 8.58 7.14 1.05
CA GLY A 110 8.84 6.05 1.98
C GLY A 110 8.40 4.70 1.47
N GLU A 111 8.67 3.70 2.30
CA GLU A 111 8.27 2.33 2.09
C GLU A 111 7.53 1.81 3.31
N VAL A 112 6.51 1.00 3.06
CA VAL A 112 5.79 0.21 4.04
C VAL A 112 6.15 -1.25 3.81
N ASP A 113 6.71 -1.89 4.82
CA ASP A 113 7.13 -3.30 4.77
C ASP A 113 6.70 -3.99 6.07
N HIS A 114 5.84 -5.02 5.98
CA HIS A 114 5.32 -5.76 7.13
C HIS A 114 4.79 -4.85 8.27
N GLY A 115 4.08 -3.78 7.93
CA GLY A 115 3.52 -2.82 8.90
C GLY A 115 4.54 -1.85 9.51
N LYS A 116 5.78 -1.85 9.04
CA LYS A 116 6.80 -0.84 9.37
C LYS A 116 6.84 0.21 8.27
N LEU A 117 6.88 1.47 8.66
CA LEU A 117 6.99 2.61 7.77
C LEU A 117 8.37 3.24 7.95
N LYS A 118 9.06 3.56 6.87
CA LYS A 118 10.29 4.39 6.93
C LYS A 118 10.50 5.16 5.65
N GLY A 119 11.30 6.22 5.71
CA GLY A 119 11.61 7.00 4.52
C GLY A 119 12.29 8.32 4.81
N GLU A 120 12.21 9.21 3.84
CA GLU A 120 12.76 10.56 3.89
C GLU A 120 11.68 11.59 3.56
N MET A 121 11.77 12.74 4.23
CA MET A 121 10.94 13.90 3.95
C MET A 121 11.84 15.10 3.67
N VAL A 122 11.55 15.86 2.62
CA VAL A 122 12.24 17.12 2.33
C VAL A 122 11.27 18.26 2.51
N TRP A 123 11.58 19.15 3.44
CA TRP A 123 10.85 20.39 3.64
C TRP A 123 11.48 21.51 2.83
N LYS A 124 10.67 22.16 1.99
CA LYS A 124 11.06 23.28 1.14
C LYS A 124 10.21 24.50 1.46
N LYS A 125 10.87 25.60 1.81
CA LYS A 125 10.24 26.89 2.09
C LYS A 125 11.05 28.01 1.45
N GLU A 126 10.37 28.98 0.87
CA GLU A 126 11.01 30.11 0.21
C GLU A 126 11.87 30.91 1.21
N GLY A 127 13.07 31.32 0.79
CA GLY A 127 13.99 32.08 1.63
C GLY A 127 14.80 31.26 2.63
N GLN A 128 14.64 29.92 2.67
CA GLN A 128 15.52 29.03 3.43
C GLN A 128 16.09 27.90 2.55
N ALA A 129 17.16 27.27 3.02
CA ALA A 129 17.65 26.03 2.43
C ALA A 129 16.65 24.87 2.70
N ASP A 130 16.63 23.91 1.78
CA ASP A 130 15.86 22.67 1.96
C ASP A 130 16.34 21.93 3.22
N VAL A 131 15.41 21.44 4.03
CA VAL A 131 15.71 20.67 5.23
C VAL A 131 15.30 19.22 5.00
N ALA A 132 16.25 18.30 5.14
CA ALA A 132 16.01 16.87 4.97
C ALA A 132 15.75 16.20 6.32
N PHE A 133 14.77 15.32 6.34
CA PHE A 133 14.36 14.53 7.49
C PHE A 133 14.37 13.05 7.14
N THR A 134 14.61 12.21 8.13
CA THR A 134 14.31 10.78 8.07
C THR A 134 13.15 10.49 9.00
N PHE A 135 12.34 9.50 8.63
CA PHE A 135 11.27 9.02 9.50
C PHE A 135 11.23 7.50 9.53
N SER A 136 10.77 6.96 10.66
CA SER A 136 10.49 5.53 10.80
C SER A 136 9.45 5.27 11.87
N GLY A 137 8.70 4.18 11.73
CA GLY A 137 7.61 3.88 12.64
C GLY A 137 6.90 2.56 12.33
N THR A 138 5.80 2.34 13.02
CA THR A 138 5.00 1.12 12.91
C THR A 138 3.52 1.46 12.84
N ILE A 139 2.76 0.55 12.23
CA ILE A 139 1.30 0.62 12.21
C ILE A 139 0.75 0.67 13.64
N LYS A 140 -0.30 1.48 13.86
CA LYS A 140 -1.06 1.53 15.10
C LYS A 140 -2.08 0.39 15.17
#